data_AF-A0A4U9HLI6-F1
#
_entry.id   AF-A0A4U9HLI6-F1
#
_cell.length_a   1.000
_cell.length_b   1.000
_cell.length_c   1.000
_cell.angle_alpha   90.00
_cell.angle_beta   90.00
_cell.angle_gamma   90.00
#
_symmetry.space_group_name_H-M   'P 1'
#
loop_
_entity.id
_entity.type
_entity.pdbx_description
1 polymer ?
#
loop_
_entity_poly.entity_id
_entity_poly.type
_entity_poly.pdbx_seq_one_letter_code
_entity_poly.pdbx_strand_id
1 'polypeptide(L)'
;MKTLLIIDSSQGQARGHLAQRMLSAAAAKAGLQLVDAPAEAELVVVAGAAVPADEALSGKAVYLGDVEHAVRDADAFLAQAKRDAAPYQAPAVAPAAATAATPAAGPKRIVAVTACPTGVAHTFMAAEAIESEAKKRGWWVKVETRGSVGAGNAITPEEVAEADLVLVAADIEVDLDKFAGKPMYRTTTGLALKKTAQELDKALAEAEVFQPSKSGAAPAAAKKKENNGPYRHLLTGVSYMLPMVVAGGLCIALSFMFGIKAFEEKGTLAAALMQIGGGSALALMVPVLAGYIAFSIADRPGLTPA
;
A
#
# COMPACT_ATOMS: atom_id res chain seq x y z
N MET A 1 15.22 14.35 -25.69
CA MET A 1 14.65 13.04 -26.04
C MET A 1 13.57 12.72 -25.02
N LYS A 2 12.35 12.47 -25.49
CA LYS A 2 11.21 12.10 -24.63
C LYS A 2 11.30 10.62 -24.28
N THR A 3 11.25 10.28 -23.00
CA THR A 3 11.51 8.92 -22.50
C THR A 3 10.39 8.43 -21.60
N LEU A 4 9.81 7.28 -21.93
CA LEU A 4 8.88 6.57 -21.06
C LEU A 4 9.64 5.52 -20.25
N LEU A 5 9.44 5.52 -18.92
CA LEU A 5 9.96 4.47 -18.04
C LEU A 5 8.83 3.50 -17.72
N ILE A 6 9.05 2.22 -18.01
CA ILE A 6 8.14 1.14 -17.63
C ILE A 6 8.89 0.27 -16.63
N ILE A 7 8.30 0.04 -15.47
CA ILE A 7 8.91 -0.77 -14.42
C ILE A 7 7.97 -1.93 -14.11
N ASP A 8 8.49 -3.14 -14.29
CA ASP A 8 7.78 -4.36 -13.98
C ASP A 8 7.71 -4.54 -12.46
N SER A 9 6.61 -4.07 -11.88
CA SER A 9 6.32 -4.21 -10.44
C SER A 9 6.08 -5.66 -10.01
N SER A 10 5.92 -6.60 -10.95
CA SER A 10 5.74 -8.03 -10.64
C SER A 10 7.02 -8.72 -10.13
N GLN A 11 8.15 -8.01 -10.19
CA GLN A 11 9.47 -8.41 -9.64
C GLN A 11 9.70 -7.89 -8.20
N GLY A 12 8.70 -7.23 -7.59
CA GLY A 12 8.70 -6.75 -6.21
C GLY A 12 8.46 -5.25 -6.11
N GLN A 13 7.38 -4.84 -5.45
CA GLN A 13 6.93 -3.44 -5.35
C GLN A 13 7.99 -2.48 -4.77
N ALA A 14 8.75 -2.92 -3.75
CA ALA A 14 9.82 -2.12 -3.15
C ALA A 14 10.98 -1.86 -4.13
N ARG A 15 11.37 -2.89 -4.90
CA ARG A 15 12.40 -2.79 -5.93
C ARG A 15 11.93 -1.93 -7.09
N GLY A 16 10.67 -2.09 -7.51
CA GLY A 16 10.07 -1.26 -8.55
C GLY A 16 10.05 0.22 -8.17
N HIS A 17 9.66 0.55 -6.94
CA HIS A 17 9.66 1.95 -6.48
C HIS A 17 11.08 2.55 -6.40
N LEU A 18 12.04 1.76 -5.93
CA LEU A 18 13.43 2.21 -5.84
C LEU A 18 14.06 2.38 -7.24
N ALA A 19 13.80 1.46 -8.16
CA ALA A 19 14.18 1.59 -9.57
C ALA A 19 13.56 2.85 -10.19
N GLN A 20 12.29 3.15 -9.90
CA GLN A 20 11.62 4.35 -10.39
C GLN A 20 12.31 5.62 -9.92
N ARG A 21 12.57 5.72 -8.61
CA ARG A 21 13.25 6.86 -8.01
C ARG A 21 14.65 7.06 -8.61
N MET A 22 15.41 5.99 -8.77
CA MET A 22 16.78 6.06 -9.26
C MET A 22 16.86 6.39 -10.75
N LEU A 23 16.03 5.73 -11.58
CA LEU A 23 15.94 6.03 -13.00
C LEU A 23 15.40 7.43 -13.26
N SER A 24 14.42 7.91 -12.49
CA SER A 24 13.93 9.28 -12.64
C SER A 24 14.99 10.33 -12.29
N ALA A 25 15.76 10.11 -11.22
CA ALA A 25 16.86 10.99 -10.85
C ALA A 25 17.99 10.99 -11.90
N ALA A 26 18.36 9.81 -12.40
CA ALA A 26 19.37 9.67 -13.44
C ALA A 26 18.90 10.25 -14.79
N ALA A 27 17.62 10.12 -15.14
CA ALA A 27 17.03 10.69 -16.35
C ALA A 27 17.12 12.22 -16.35
N ALA A 28 16.81 12.87 -15.21
CA ALA A 28 16.96 14.31 -15.06
C ALA A 28 18.41 14.76 -15.26
N LYS A 29 19.38 14.04 -14.68
CA LYS A 29 20.82 14.30 -14.85
C LYS A 29 21.29 14.07 -16.29
N ALA A 30 20.72 13.10 -16.99
CA ALA A 30 21.06 12.74 -18.36
C ALA A 30 20.32 13.56 -19.44
N GLY A 31 19.57 14.60 -19.05
CA GLY A 31 18.82 15.49 -19.94
C GLY A 31 17.64 14.82 -20.65
N LEU A 32 17.12 13.72 -20.10
CA LEU A 32 15.95 13.03 -20.63
C LEU A 32 14.67 13.66 -20.08
N GLN A 33 13.69 13.90 -20.95
CA GLN A 33 12.37 14.38 -20.53
C GLN A 33 11.47 13.17 -20.31
N LEU A 34 11.06 12.93 -19.07
CA LEU A 34 10.17 11.82 -18.76
C LEU A 34 8.74 12.15 -19.20
N VAL A 35 8.11 11.20 -19.89
CA VAL A 35 6.71 11.28 -20.32
C VAL A 35 5.94 10.08 -19.80
N ASP A 36 4.69 10.29 -19.43
CA ASP A 36 3.81 9.23 -18.91
C ASP A 36 2.97 8.56 -20.01
N ALA A 37 2.85 9.22 -21.17
CA ALA A 37 2.10 8.73 -22.31
C ALA A 37 3.02 7.99 -23.30
N PRO A 38 2.73 6.72 -23.67
CA PRO A 38 3.47 6.00 -24.69
C PRO A 38 3.55 6.79 -25.98
N ALA A 39 2.46 7.43 -26.42
CA ALA A 39 2.35 8.20 -27.66
C ALA A 39 3.42 9.30 -27.82
N GLU A 40 3.92 9.86 -26.72
CA GLU A 40 4.89 10.95 -26.72
C GLU A 40 6.34 10.49 -26.58
N ALA A 41 6.57 9.21 -26.32
CA ALA A 41 7.90 8.68 -26.07
C ALA A 41 8.66 8.38 -27.36
N GLU A 42 9.89 8.88 -27.45
CA GLU A 42 10.87 8.55 -28.50
C GLU A 42 11.70 7.32 -28.10
N LEU A 43 12.01 7.21 -26.80
CA LEU A 43 12.70 6.09 -26.17
C LEU A 43 11.82 5.49 -25.07
N VAL A 44 11.69 4.17 -25.05
CA VAL A 44 10.99 3.44 -23.99
C VAL A 44 12.00 2.57 -23.28
N VAL A 45 12.13 2.78 -21.97
CA VAL A 45 13.05 2.03 -21.14
C VAL A 45 12.24 1.15 -20.20
N VAL A 46 12.34 -0.16 -20.39
CA VAL A 46 11.66 -1.16 -19.58
C VAL A 46 12.66 -1.77 -18.61
N ALA A 47 12.45 -1.56 -17.31
CA ALA A 47 13.14 -2.28 -16.25
C ALA A 47 12.25 -3.44 -15.79
N GLY A 48 12.55 -4.66 -16.24
CA GLY A 48 11.68 -5.82 -16.02
C GLY A 48 12.13 -7.09 -16.75
N ALA A 49 11.33 -8.15 -16.62
CA ALA A 49 11.63 -9.43 -17.27
C ALA A 49 11.14 -9.50 -18.72
N ALA A 50 10.14 -8.70 -19.09
CA ALA A 50 9.59 -8.64 -20.43
C ALA A 50 9.08 -7.23 -20.76
N VAL A 51 9.08 -6.89 -22.06
CA VAL A 51 8.39 -5.69 -22.57
C VAL A 51 6.89 -5.97 -22.55
N PRO A 52 6.04 -5.05 -22.04
CA PRO A 52 4.59 -5.20 -22.14
C PRO A 52 4.14 -5.36 -23.58
N ALA A 53 3.17 -6.26 -23.82
CA ALA A 53 2.55 -6.45 -25.13
C ALA A 53 1.57 -5.28 -25.42
N ASP A 54 2.15 -4.11 -25.69
CA ASP A 54 1.41 -2.87 -25.98
C ASP A 54 1.71 -2.43 -27.42
N GLU A 55 0.66 -2.36 -28.25
CA GLU A 55 0.74 -1.88 -29.64
C GLU A 55 1.21 -0.44 -29.73
N ALA A 56 0.99 0.38 -28.69
CA ALA A 56 1.44 1.76 -28.63
C ALA A 56 2.98 1.90 -28.54
N LEU A 57 3.69 0.80 -28.24
CA LEU A 57 5.15 0.73 -28.24
C LEU A 57 5.71 0.32 -29.62
N SER A 58 4.86 -0.12 -30.55
CA SER A 58 5.28 -0.58 -31.87
C SER A 58 5.90 0.56 -32.68
N GLY A 59 7.09 0.32 -33.24
CA GLY A 59 7.88 1.29 -33.99
C GLY A 59 8.75 2.23 -33.14
N LYS A 60 8.70 2.14 -31.81
CA LYS A 60 9.54 2.95 -30.90
C LYS A 60 10.82 2.23 -30.53
N ALA A 61 11.84 3.00 -30.19
CA ALA A 61 13.08 2.46 -29.65
C ALA A 61 12.83 1.97 -28.23
N VAL A 62 12.80 0.65 -28.03
CA VAL A 62 12.57 0.02 -26.73
C VAL A 62 13.86 -0.64 -26.26
N TYR A 63 14.21 -0.40 -25.00
CA TYR A 63 15.26 -1.12 -24.30
C TYR A 63 14.65 -1.91 -23.15
N LEU A 64 14.98 -3.19 -23.05
CA LEU A 64 14.63 -4.05 -21.92
C LEU A 64 15.90 -4.32 -21.11
N GLY A 65 15.84 -4.07 -19.81
CA GLY A 65 16.92 -4.38 -18.88
C GLY A 65 16.40 -4.84 -17.54
N ASP A 66 17.29 -5.46 -16.77
CA ASP A 66 16.95 -6.01 -15.45
C ASP A 66 16.75 -4.91 -14.39
N VAL A 67 15.77 -5.12 -13.48
CA VAL A 67 15.43 -4.16 -12.42
C VAL A 67 16.59 -3.98 -11.43
N GLU A 68 17.35 -5.03 -11.13
CA GLU A 68 18.50 -4.96 -10.22
C GLU A 68 19.62 -4.09 -10.79
N HIS A 69 19.85 -4.15 -12.11
CA HIS A 69 20.80 -3.27 -12.79
C HIS A 69 20.34 -1.81 -12.73
N ALA A 70 19.05 -1.56 -13.00
CA ALA A 70 18.47 -0.22 -12.90
C ALA A 70 18.58 0.39 -11.50
N VAL A 71 18.49 -0.43 -10.45
CA VAL A 71 18.69 -0.03 -9.06
C VAL A 71 20.17 0.18 -8.73
N ARG A 72 21.07 -0.70 -9.19
CA ARG A 72 22.48 -0.62 -8.80
C ARG A 72 23.21 0.54 -9.48
N ASP A 73 22.91 0.79 -10.76
CA ASP A 73 23.57 1.82 -11.56
C ASP A 73 22.63 2.39 -12.63
N ALA A 74 21.74 3.29 -12.20
CA ALA A 74 20.76 3.93 -13.06
C ALA A 74 21.38 4.79 -14.18
N ASP A 75 22.55 5.39 -13.93
CA ASP A 75 23.27 6.20 -14.92
C ASP A 75 23.77 5.31 -16.08
N ALA A 76 24.44 4.20 -15.75
CA ALA A 76 24.90 3.24 -16.75
C ALA A 76 23.74 2.57 -17.49
N PHE A 77 22.67 2.24 -16.77
CA PHE A 77 21.46 1.64 -17.35
C PHE A 77 20.83 2.53 -18.42
N LEU A 78 20.65 3.83 -18.15
CA LEU A 78 20.12 4.78 -19.13
C LEU A 78 21.08 5.05 -20.29
N ALA A 79 22.39 5.06 -20.03
CA ALA A 79 23.40 5.17 -21.09
C ALA A 79 23.40 3.95 -22.02
N GLN A 80 23.14 2.76 -21.46
CA GLN A 80 22.96 1.54 -22.24
C GLN A 80 21.65 1.57 -23.04
N ALA A 81 20.55 2.00 -22.42
CA ALA A 81 19.27 2.17 -23.10
C ALA A 81 19.37 3.10 -24.31
N LYS A 82 20.15 4.18 -24.23
CA LYS A 82 20.39 5.09 -25.37
C LYS A 82 21.14 4.43 -26.54
N ARG A 83 21.97 3.41 -26.27
CA ARG A 83 22.82 2.75 -27.28
C ARG A 83 22.15 1.52 -27.88
N ASP A 84 21.48 0.74 -27.05
CA ASP A 84 21.03 -0.61 -27.38
C ASP A 84 19.52 -0.70 -27.62
N ALA A 85 18.78 0.42 -27.53
CA ALA A 85 17.36 0.42 -27.82
C ALA A 85 17.09 0.04 -29.29
N ALA A 86 16.24 -0.96 -29.46
CA ALA A 86 15.88 -1.50 -30.77
C ALA A 86 14.42 -1.14 -31.11
N PRO A 87 14.06 -1.02 -32.40
CA PRO A 87 12.68 -0.84 -32.78
C PRO A 87 11.86 -2.05 -32.35
N TYR A 88 10.85 -1.81 -31.52
CA TYR A 88 9.94 -2.84 -31.06
C TYR A 88 8.82 -3.09 -32.07
N GLN A 89 8.48 -4.35 -32.29
CA GLN A 89 7.25 -4.75 -32.96
C GLN A 89 6.41 -5.54 -31.97
N ALA A 90 5.18 -5.08 -31.75
CA ALA A 90 4.23 -5.84 -30.96
C ALA A 90 4.02 -7.21 -31.61
N PRO A 91 4.01 -8.31 -30.83
CA PRO A 91 3.67 -9.62 -31.36
C PRO A 91 2.29 -9.54 -32.03
N ALA A 92 2.20 -9.97 -33.29
CA ALA A 92 0.91 -9.99 -34.00
C ALA A 92 -0.07 -10.84 -33.20
N VAL A 93 -1.08 -10.20 -32.63
CA VAL A 93 -2.19 -10.90 -31.97
C VAL A 93 -2.94 -11.64 -33.07
N ALA A 94 -2.73 -12.95 -33.17
CA ALA A 94 -3.67 -13.81 -33.87
C ALA A 94 -5.04 -13.58 -33.21
N PRO A 95 -6.13 -13.32 -33.97
CA PRO A 95 -7.43 -13.07 -33.38
C PRO A 95 -7.80 -14.28 -32.52
N ALA A 96 -7.86 -14.07 -31.20
CA ALA A 96 -8.35 -15.07 -30.28
C ALA A 96 -9.81 -15.35 -30.67
N ALA A 97 -10.02 -16.48 -31.35
CA ALA A 97 -11.32 -16.94 -31.75
C ALA A 97 -12.22 -16.98 -30.51
N ALA A 98 -13.29 -16.19 -30.56
CA ALA A 98 -14.40 -16.29 -29.64
C ALA A 98 -14.87 -17.76 -29.64
N THR A 99 -14.51 -18.49 -28.58
CA THR A 99 -14.98 -19.85 -28.38
C THR A 99 -16.10 -19.77 -27.35
N ALA A 100 -17.29 -20.16 -27.77
CA ALA A 100 -18.52 -20.12 -27.00
C ALA A 100 -18.34 -20.80 -25.63
N ALA A 101 -18.72 -20.07 -24.57
CA ALA A 101 -18.56 -20.49 -23.19
C ALA A 101 -19.54 -21.60 -22.80
N THR A 102 -18.98 -22.73 -22.40
CA THR A 102 -19.61 -23.73 -21.50
C THR A 102 -18.94 -23.55 -20.12
N PRO A 103 -19.68 -23.61 -18.99
CA PRO A 103 -19.16 -23.14 -17.70
C PRO A 103 -18.24 -24.15 -17.02
N ALA A 104 -16.96 -23.82 -16.91
CA ALA A 104 -16.02 -24.38 -15.92
C ALA A 104 -14.87 -23.38 -15.64
N ALA A 105 -14.88 -22.83 -14.41
CA ALA A 105 -13.83 -22.09 -13.69
C ALA A 105 -12.68 -21.45 -14.50
N GLY A 106 -12.85 -20.19 -14.91
CA GLY A 106 -11.75 -19.32 -15.35
C GLY A 106 -10.86 -18.81 -14.19
N PRO A 107 -9.77 -18.07 -14.48
CA PRO A 107 -8.90 -17.49 -13.46
C PRO A 107 -9.71 -16.55 -12.56
N LYS A 108 -9.73 -16.82 -11.25
CA LYS A 108 -10.47 -16.01 -10.27
C LYS A 108 -9.87 -14.61 -10.19
N ARG A 109 -10.75 -13.60 -10.06
CA ARG A 109 -10.35 -12.19 -9.90
C ARG A 109 -10.61 -11.75 -8.48
N ILE A 110 -9.56 -11.40 -7.77
CA ILE A 110 -9.62 -10.99 -6.37
C ILE A 110 -9.15 -9.55 -6.25
N VAL A 111 -9.90 -8.73 -5.53
CA VAL A 111 -9.40 -7.43 -5.07
C VAL A 111 -9.15 -7.52 -3.58
N ALA A 112 -8.05 -6.95 -3.10
CA ALA A 112 -7.69 -7.00 -1.70
C ALA A 112 -7.35 -5.62 -1.13
N VAL A 113 -7.66 -5.39 0.13
CA VAL A 113 -7.28 -4.17 0.87
C VAL A 113 -6.41 -4.59 2.04
N THR A 114 -5.20 -4.03 2.14
CA THR A 114 -4.33 -4.23 3.31
C THR A 114 -4.21 -2.95 4.13
N ALA A 115 -4.34 -3.04 5.46
CA ALA A 115 -4.24 -1.86 6.33
C ALA A 115 -3.73 -2.18 7.74
N CYS A 116 -2.56 -1.64 8.09
CA CYS A 116 -1.94 -1.72 9.41
C CYS A 116 -1.80 -0.29 9.99
N PRO A 117 -2.01 -0.06 11.30
CA PRO A 117 -2.00 1.30 11.90
C PRO A 117 -0.69 2.07 11.66
N THR A 118 0.45 1.38 11.69
CA THR A 118 1.76 2.00 11.41
C THR A 118 2.00 2.19 9.92
N GLY A 119 1.32 1.40 9.07
CA GLY A 119 1.22 1.60 7.64
C GLY A 119 2.48 1.38 6.81
N VAL A 120 3.59 0.92 7.40
CA VAL A 120 4.90 0.81 6.71
C VAL A 120 5.41 -0.61 6.50
N ALA A 121 5.15 -1.56 7.41
CA ALA A 121 5.68 -2.93 7.27
C ALA A 121 4.57 -3.92 6.90
N HIS A 122 3.68 -4.23 7.85
CA HIS A 122 2.68 -5.27 7.64
C HIS A 122 1.69 -4.96 6.50
N THR A 123 1.38 -3.69 6.21
CA THR A 123 0.53 -3.32 5.05
C THR A 123 1.12 -3.82 3.74
N PHE A 124 2.40 -3.51 3.49
CA PHE A 124 3.07 -3.88 2.24
C PHE A 124 3.47 -5.35 2.21
N MET A 125 3.96 -5.89 3.33
CA MET A 125 4.32 -7.31 3.41
C MET A 125 3.10 -8.22 3.23
N ALA A 126 1.94 -7.88 3.80
CA ALA A 126 0.71 -8.63 3.58
C ALA A 126 0.25 -8.52 2.11
N ALA A 127 0.39 -7.35 1.48
CA ALA A 127 0.05 -7.17 0.08
C ALA A 127 0.92 -8.04 -0.83
N GLU A 128 2.24 -8.02 -0.64
CA GLU A 128 3.17 -8.85 -1.40
C GLU A 128 2.93 -10.35 -1.19
N ALA A 129 2.63 -10.76 0.04
CA ALA A 129 2.29 -12.14 0.34
C ALA A 129 1.04 -12.59 -0.43
N ILE A 130 -0.02 -11.76 -0.42
CA ILE A 130 -1.26 -12.01 -1.17
C ILE A 130 -1.00 -12.05 -2.69
N GLU A 131 -0.23 -11.09 -3.23
CA GLU A 131 0.15 -11.05 -4.65
C GLU A 131 0.92 -12.29 -5.08
N SER A 132 1.93 -12.67 -4.30
CA SER A 132 2.75 -13.86 -4.56
C SER A 132 1.92 -15.14 -4.55
N GLU A 133 1.03 -15.29 -3.56
CA GLU A 133 0.21 -16.50 -3.43
C GLU A 133 -0.88 -16.58 -4.50
N ALA A 134 -1.51 -15.47 -4.86
CA ALA A 134 -2.47 -15.41 -5.97
C ALA A 134 -1.79 -15.76 -7.31
N LYS A 135 -0.57 -15.25 -7.56
CA LYS A 135 0.21 -15.57 -8.76
C LYS A 135 0.53 -17.06 -8.85
N LYS A 136 0.90 -17.72 -7.74
CA LYS A 136 1.10 -19.19 -7.70
C LYS A 136 -0.17 -19.98 -8.05
N ARG A 137 -1.34 -19.43 -7.73
CA ARG A 137 -2.66 -20.04 -7.98
C ARG A 137 -3.22 -19.71 -9.37
N GLY A 138 -2.54 -18.85 -10.15
CA GLY A 138 -3.02 -18.39 -11.45
C GLY A 138 -4.22 -17.44 -11.34
N TRP A 139 -4.37 -16.75 -10.21
CA TRP A 139 -5.45 -15.79 -9.99
C TRP A 139 -5.00 -14.38 -10.35
N TRP A 140 -5.93 -13.58 -10.86
CA TRP A 140 -5.72 -12.15 -10.98
C TRP A 140 -5.97 -11.51 -9.63
N VAL A 141 -5.02 -10.69 -9.16
CA VAL A 141 -5.19 -9.96 -7.91
C VAL A 141 -4.75 -8.51 -8.05
N LYS A 142 -5.52 -7.62 -7.41
CA LYS A 142 -5.17 -6.22 -7.21
C LYS A 142 -5.23 -5.92 -5.73
N VAL A 143 -4.13 -5.44 -5.16
CA VAL A 143 -4.07 -5.09 -3.73
C VAL A 143 -3.95 -3.58 -3.55
N GLU A 144 -4.96 -2.98 -2.92
CA GLU A 144 -4.91 -1.60 -2.43
C GLU A 144 -4.26 -1.59 -1.04
N THR A 145 -3.20 -0.80 -0.90
CA THR A 145 -2.50 -0.61 0.37
C THR A 145 -3.01 0.65 1.03
N ARG A 146 -3.36 0.58 2.32
CA ARG A 146 -3.71 1.74 3.14
C ARG A 146 -2.79 1.82 4.34
N GLY A 147 -2.01 2.89 4.41
CA GLY A 147 -1.06 3.12 5.49
C GLY A 147 -0.87 4.59 5.82
N SER A 148 0.11 4.86 6.70
CA SER A 148 0.54 6.20 7.10
C SER A 148 1.05 7.04 5.92
N VAL A 149 1.49 6.38 4.84
CA VAL A 149 1.93 7.01 3.58
C VAL A 149 0.77 7.28 2.60
N GLY A 150 -0.47 6.97 2.97
CA GLY A 150 -1.66 7.12 2.12
C GLY A 150 -2.14 5.82 1.47
N ALA A 151 -3.10 5.95 0.55
CA ALA A 151 -3.60 4.83 -0.25
C ALA A 151 -2.73 4.64 -1.50
N GLY A 152 -2.20 3.43 -1.69
CA GLY A 152 -1.45 3.02 -2.88
C GLY A 152 -2.21 1.96 -3.66
N ASN A 153 -2.05 1.95 -4.99
CA ASN A 153 -2.74 1.01 -5.90
C ASN A 153 -4.26 0.98 -5.71
N ALA A 154 -4.87 2.16 -5.66
CA ALA A 154 -6.32 2.31 -5.47
C ALA A 154 -7.11 1.43 -6.45
N ILE A 155 -8.04 0.65 -5.91
CA ILE A 155 -8.91 -0.23 -6.70
C ILE A 155 -10.00 0.61 -7.36
N THR A 156 -10.14 0.48 -8.68
CA THR A 156 -11.14 1.20 -9.47
C THR A 156 -12.52 0.55 -9.40
N PRO A 157 -13.62 1.27 -9.69
CA PRO A 157 -14.96 0.70 -9.70
C PRO A 157 -15.11 -0.45 -10.71
N GLU A 158 -14.43 -0.38 -11.86
CA GLU A 158 -14.45 -1.45 -12.86
C GLU A 158 -13.79 -2.73 -12.31
N GLU A 159 -12.65 -2.58 -11.63
CA GLU A 159 -11.96 -3.70 -10.98
C GLU A 159 -12.81 -4.34 -9.89
N VAL A 160 -13.58 -3.54 -9.11
CA VAL A 160 -14.54 -4.09 -8.15
C VAL A 160 -15.65 -4.85 -8.86
N ALA A 161 -16.22 -4.30 -9.93
CA ALA A 161 -17.30 -4.93 -10.68
C ALA A 161 -16.88 -6.27 -11.28
N GLU A 162 -15.63 -6.40 -11.71
CA GLU A 162 -15.04 -7.62 -12.29
C GLU A 162 -14.53 -8.61 -11.23
N ALA A 163 -14.42 -8.20 -9.96
CA ALA A 163 -13.94 -9.07 -8.89
C ALA A 163 -14.98 -10.12 -8.47
N ASP A 164 -14.52 -11.36 -8.32
CA ASP A 164 -15.29 -12.47 -7.76
C ASP A 164 -15.32 -12.42 -6.22
N LEU A 165 -14.29 -11.83 -5.61
CA LEU A 165 -14.05 -11.83 -4.17
C LEU A 165 -13.27 -10.60 -3.73
N VAL A 166 -13.64 -10.07 -2.56
CA VAL A 166 -12.95 -8.99 -1.86
C VAL A 166 -12.28 -9.52 -0.59
N LEU A 167 -10.96 -9.41 -0.50
CA LEU A 167 -10.19 -9.79 0.70
C LEU A 167 -9.78 -8.53 1.49
N VAL A 168 -10.24 -8.39 2.73
CA VAL A 168 -9.87 -7.26 3.58
C VAL A 168 -8.94 -7.72 4.69
N ALA A 169 -7.64 -7.49 4.56
CA ALA A 169 -6.64 -7.76 5.59
C ALA A 169 -6.32 -6.46 6.36
N ALA A 170 -7.10 -6.14 7.39
CA ALA A 170 -7.03 -4.83 8.04
C ALA A 170 -7.11 -4.90 9.58
N ASP A 171 -6.11 -4.31 10.23
CA ASP A 171 -6.05 -4.14 11.68
C ASP A 171 -6.70 -2.83 12.13
N ILE A 172 -6.90 -1.88 11.20
CA ILE A 172 -7.65 -0.64 11.39
C ILE A 172 -8.99 -0.66 10.65
N GLU A 173 -9.80 0.36 10.88
CA GLU A 173 -11.03 0.61 10.13
C GLU A 173 -10.69 1.24 8.77
N VAL A 174 -11.40 0.80 7.74
CA VAL A 174 -11.18 1.20 6.35
C VAL A 174 -12.54 1.41 5.69
N ASP A 175 -12.67 2.46 4.88
CA ASP A 175 -13.84 2.64 4.02
C ASP A 175 -13.90 1.53 2.97
N LEU A 176 -15.00 0.77 3.01
CA LEU A 176 -15.28 -0.38 2.17
C LEU A 176 -16.58 -0.21 1.35
N ASP A 177 -17.18 0.98 1.34
CA ASP A 177 -18.51 1.19 0.74
C ASP A 177 -18.52 0.86 -0.75
N LYS A 178 -17.39 1.08 -1.43
CA LYS A 178 -17.21 0.72 -2.85
C LYS A 178 -17.32 -0.77 -3.15
N PHE A 179 -17.22 -1.65 -2.14
CA PHE A 179 -17.32 -3.10 -2.26
C PHE A 179 -18.72 -3.65 -1.92
N ALA A 180 -19.72 -2.77 -1.80
CA ALA A 180 -21.11 -3.16 -1.55
C ALA A 180 -21.60 -4.21 -2.56
N GLY A 181 -22.23 -5.27 -2.06
CA GLY A 181 -22.79 -6.36 -2.86
C GLY A 181 -21.79 -7.42 -3.32
N LYS A 182 -20.49 -7.28 -3.01
CA LYS A 182 -19.48 -8.27 -3.36
C LYS A 182 -19.23 -9.28 -2.23
N PRO A 183 -18.92 -10.55 -2.53
CA PRO A 183 -18.44 -11.50 -1.53
C PRO A 183 -17.17 -10.95 -0.89
N MET A 184 -17.16 -10.85 0.43
CA MET A 184 -16.08 -10.26 1.21
C MET A 184 -15.66 -11.19 2.34
N TYR A 185 -14.35 -11.33 2.51
CA TYR A 185 -13.75 -11.99 3.67
C TYR A 185 -12.79 -11.03 4.37
N ARG A 186 -12.92 -10.89 5.69
CA ARG A 186 -12.10 -9.99 6.50
C ARG A 186 -11.16 -10.77 7.44
N THR A 187 -9.91 -10.35 7.48
CA THR A 187 -8.85 -10.91 8.33
C THR A 187 -7.89 -9.81 8.82
N THR A 188 -6.84 -10.19 9.55
CA THR A 188 -5.79 -9.28 10.06
C THR A 188 -4.59 -9.23 9.12
N THR A 189 -3.80 -8.15 9.14
CA THR A 189 -2.59 -8.09 8.29
C THR A 189 -1.56 -9.16 8.69
N GLY A 190 -1.49 -9.47 9.99
CA GLY A 190 -0.60 -10.51 10.51
C GLY A 190 -0.96 -11.92 10.04
N LEU A 191 -2.26 -12.27 9.98
CA LEU A 191 -2.71 -13.55 9.44
C LEU A 191 -2.54 -13.62 7.93
N ALA A 192 -2.88 -12.56 7.22
CA ALA A 192 -2.68 -12.47 5.77
C ALA A 192 -1.21 -12.60 5.37
N LEU A 193 -0.27 -12.16 6.21
CA LEU A 193 1.17 -12.32 6.00
C LEU A 193 1.67 -13.74 6.35
N LYS A 194 1.31 -14.27 7.53
CA LYS A 194 1.89 -15.54 8.03
C LYS A 194 1.19 -16.79 7.49
N LYS A 195 -0.08 -16.67 7.12
CA LYS A 195 -0.96 -17.78 6.73
C LYS A 195 -1.73 -17.47 5.44
N THR A 196 -1.09 -16.78 4.50
CA THR A 196 -1.73 -16.27 3.28
C THR A 196 -2.55 -17.31 2.52
N ALA A 197 -1.98 -18.49 2.28
CA ALA A 197 -2.68 -19.58 1.59
C ALA A 197 -3.98 -19.97 2.29
N GLN A 198 -3.92 -20.15 3.63
CA GLN A 198 -5.08 -20.52 4.44
C GLN A 198 -6.14 -19.41 4.44
N GLU A 199 -5.72 -18.15 4.52
CA GLU A 199 -6.65 -17.02 4.51
C GLU A 199 -7.31 -16.83 3.14
N LEU A 200 -6.61 -17.11 2.04
CA LEU A 200 -7.20 -17.14 0.69
C LEU A 200 -8.17 -18.31 0.50
N ASP A 201 -7.86 -19.49 1.06
CA ASP A 201 -8.76 -20.64 1.02
C ASP A 201 -10.04 -20.39 1.82
N LYS A 202 -9.91 -19.82 3.03
CA LYS A 202 -11.07 -19.39 3.82
C LYS A 202 -11.86 -18.31 3.11
N ALA A 203 -11.20 -17.35 2.46
CA ALA A 203 -11.89 -16.31 1.71
C ALA A 203 -12.77 -16.86 0.59
N LEU A 204 -12.41 -18.00 -0.01
CA LEU A 204 -13.28 -18.67 -0.99
C LEU A 204 -14.47 -19.41 -0.37
N ALA A 205 -14.31 -19.94 0.84
CA ALA A 205 -15.33 -20.76 1.49
C ALA A 205 -16.29 -19.96 2.37
N GLU A 206 -15.80 -18.89 3.01
CA GLU A 206 -16.45 -18.17 4.10
C GLU A 206 -16.77 -16.71 3.73
N ALA A 207 -16.51 -16.27 2.49
CA ALA A 207 -16.88 -14.92 2.09
C ALA A 207 -18.40 -14.72 2.09
N GLU A 208 -18.82 -13.65 2.76
CA GLU A 208 -20.23 -13.25 2.82
C GLU A 208 -20.44 -11.98 2.00
N VAL A 209 -21.64 -11.81 1.45
CA VAL A 209 -21.96 -10.61 0.66
C VAL A 209 -21.93 -9.39 1.59
N PHE A 210 -20.99 -8.48 1.33
CA PHE A 210 -20.86 -7.26 2.12
C PHE A 210 -22.01 -6.29 1.79
N GLN A 211 -22.68 -5.78 2.81
CA GLN A 211 -23.56 -4.63 2.67
C GLN A 211 -23.04 -3.52 3.58
N PRO A 212 -22.77 -2.31 3.06
CA PRO A 212 -22.40 -1.19 3.89
C PRO A 212 -23.57 -0.89 4.82
N SER A 213 -23.32 -0.88 6.13
CA SER A 213 -24.31 -0.38 7.07
C SER A 213 -24.49 1.12 6.78
N LYS A 214 -25.59 1.50 6.13
CA LYS A 214 -25.95 2.91 6.02
C LYS A 214 -25.96 3.50 7.43
N SER A 215 -25.00 4.38 7.70
CA SER A 215 -25.02 5.25 8.87
C SER A 215 -26.28 6.13 8.77
N GLY A 216 -27.34 5.74 9.47
CA GLY A 216 -28.61 6.48 9.49
C GLY A 216 -29.86 5.60 9.60
N ALA A 217 -30.10 5.04 10.80
CA ALA A 217 -31.39 4.75 11.45
C ALA A 217 -31.30 3.48 12.34
N ALA A 218 -31.66 3.62 13.63
CA ALA A 218 -31.75 2.52 14.61
C ALA A 218 -33.10 1.77 14.51
N PRO A 219 -33.32 0.69 15.29
CA PRO A 219 -32.56 -0.56 15.36
C PRO A 219 -33.45 -1.76 14.98
N ALA A 220 -32.86 -2.83 14.42
CA ALA A 220 -33.50 -4.14 14.39
C ALA A 220 -32.45 -5.25 14.56
N ALA A 221 -32.84 -6.26 15.33
CA ALA A 221 -31.98 -7.14 16.08
C ALA A 221 -31.30 -8.26 15.27
N ALA A 222 -30.10 -8.59 15.76
CA ALA A 222 -29.43 -9.88 15.78
C ALA A 222 -28.91 -10.50 14.47
N LYS A 223 -27.58 -10.60 14.38
CA LYS A 223 -26.86 -11.87 14.68
C LYS A 223 -25.36 -11.65 14.95
N LYS A 224 -24.88 -12.39 15.95
CA LYS A 224 -23.50 -12.72 16.38
C LYS A 224 -22.44 -11.61 16.35
N LYS A 225 -22.35 -10.94 17.50
CA LYS A 225 -21.34 -9.95 17.93
C LYS A 225 -19.96 -10.61 18.01
N GLU A 226 -19.07 -10.29 17.07
CA GLU A 226 -17.63 -10.44 17.30
C GLU A 226 -17.22 -9.32 18.28
N ASN A 227 -16.87 -9.67 19.51
CA ASN A 227 -16.64 -8.74 20.62
C ASN A 227 -15.36 -7.87 20.49
N ASN A 228 -14.90 -7.59 19.26
CA ASN A 228 -13.66 -6.87 19.02
C ASN A 228 -13.85 -5.37 18.72
N GLY A 229 -15.08 -4.83 18.64
CA GLY A 229 -15.30 -3.40 18.33
C GLY A 229 -14.60 -2.43 19.29
N PRO A 230 -14.98 -2.36 20.59
CA PRO A 230 -14.40 -1.41 21.54
C PRO A 230 -12.89 -1.60 21.77
N TYR A 231 -12.44 -2.85 21.79
CA TYR A 231 -11.03 -3.19 21.98
C TYR A 231 -10.17 -2.71 20.80
N ARG A 232 -10.68 -2.79 19.57
CA ARG A 232 -9.99 -2.26 18.39
C ARG A 232 -9.85 -0.75 18.43
N HIS A 233 -10.91 -0.02 18.80
CA HIS A 233 -10.83 1.44 18.92
C HIS A 233 -9.80 1.86 19.99
N LEU A 234 -9.76 1.13 21.12
CA LEU A 234 -8.76 1.34 22.16
C LEU A 234 -7.34 1.06 21.64
N LEU A 235 -7.12 -0.05 20.93
CA LEU A 235 -5.83 -0.41 20.35
C LEU A 235 -5.36 0.61 19.29
N THR A 236 -6.27 1.15 18.48
CA THR A 236 -5.95 2.22 17.55
C THR A 236 -5.44 3.45 18.31
N GLY A 237 -6.16 3.91 19.34
CA GLY A 237 -5.70 5.02 20.18
C GLY A 237 -4.32 4.79 20.80
N VAL A 238 -4.09 3.61 21.39
CA VAL A 238 -2.80 3.25 21.99
C VAL A 238 -1.67 3.23 20.96
N SER A 239 -1.94 2.70 19.76
CA SER A 239 -0.95 2.62 18.68
C SER A 239 -0.47 4.00 18.21
N TYR A 240 -1.39 4.97 18.09
CA TYR A 240 -1.04 6.35 17.72
C TYR A 240 -0.42 7.17 18.86
N MET A 241 -0.71 6.81 20.10
CA MET A 241 -0.10 7.42 21.28
C MET A 241 1.34 6.95 21.54
N LEU A 242 1.65 5.69 21.20
CA LEU A 242 2.92 5.03 21.55
C LEU A 242 4.16 5.77 21.03
N PRO A 243 4.26 6.22 19.76
CA PRO A 243 5.45 6.92 19.26
C PRO A 243 5.77 8.18 20.06
N MET A 244 4.73 8.91 20.48
CA MET A 244 4.87 10.15 21.22
C MET A 244 5.35 9.86 22.66
N VAL A 245 4.77 8.86 23.34
CA VAL A 245 5.21 8.45 24.68
C VAL A 245 6.64 7.94 24.68
N VAL A 246 7.02 7.15 23.68
CA VAL A 246 8.39 6.64 23.53
C VAL A 246 9.39 7.78 23.31
N ALA A 247 9.06 8.72 22.41
CA ALA A 247 9.90 9.91 22.18
C ALA A 247 10.02 10.76 23.45
N GLY A 248 8.92 10.99 24.17
CA GLY A 248 8.91 11.75 25.42
C GLY A 248 9.74 11.10 26.52
N GLY A 249 9.60 9.79 26.71
CA GLY A 249 10.41 9.02 27.66
C GLY A 249 11.90 9.06 27.33
N LEU A 250 12.26 8.99 26.04
CA LEU A 250 13.65 9.11 25.61
C LEU A 250 14.22 10.51 25.91
N CYS A 251 13.46 11.57 25.67
CA CYS A 251 13.88 12.93 26.03
C CYS A 251 14.12 13.10 27.54
N ILE A 252 13.25 12.54 28.39
CA ILE A 252 13.43 12.55 29.85
C ILE A 252 14.70 11.80 30.25
N ALA A 253 14.93 10.62 29.68
CA ALA A 253 16.13 9.83 29.96
C ALA A 253 17.41 10.59 29.58
N LEU A 254 17.41 11.29 28.43
CA LEU A 254 18.53 12.12 28.01
C LEU A 254 18.73 13.35 28.90
N SER A 255 17.65 13.92 29.44
CA SER A 255 17.74 15.02 30.42
C SER A 255 18.49 14.56 31.69
N PHE A 256 18.16 13.40 32.23
CA PHE A 256 18.80 12.86 33.44
C PHE A 256 20.26 12.44 33.25
N MET A 257 20.71 12.22 32.02
CA MET A 257 22.11 11.95 31.72
C MET A 257 23.04 13.13 32.10
N PHE A 258 22.52 14.36 32.12
CA PHE A 258 23.23 15.55 32.58
C PHE A 258 23.19 15.74 34.10
N GLY A 259 22.52 14.84 34.83
CA GLY A 259 22.32 14.88 36.27
C GLY A 259 20.83 14.94 36.62
N ILE A 260 20.44 14.26 37.71
CA ILE A 260 19.03 14.08 38.10
C ILE A 260 18.31 15.41 38.34
N LYS A 261 19.03 16.48 38.71
CA LYS A 261 18.47 17.83 38.94
C LYS A 261 18.89 18.87 37.88
N ALA A 262 19.62 18.48 36.84
CA ALA A 262 20.13 19.41 35.84
C ALA A 262 19.00 20.14 35.08
N PHE A 263 17.79 19.57 35.06
CA PHE A 263 16.61 20.19 34.46
C PHE A 263 16.07 21.40 35.24
N GLU A 264 16.47 21.61 36.50
CA GLU A 264 16.02 22.73 37.33
C GLU A 264 16.64 24.06 36.84
N GLU A 265 17.80 24.02 36.20
CA GLU A 265 18.47 25.19 35.65
C GLU A 265 17.89 25.57 34.29
N LYS A 266 17.07 26.62 34.28
CA LYS A 266 16.37 27.10 33.09
C LYS A 266 17.35 27.56 32.00
N GLY A 267 17.05 27.21 30.75
CA GLY A 267 17.87 27.55 29.58
C GLY A 267 18.92 26.51 29.23
N THR A 268 19.11 25.48 30.05
CA THR A 268 19.99 24.35 29.73
C THR A 268 19.34 23.35 28.78
N LEU A 269 20.17 22.56 28.09
CA LEU A 269 19.69 21.45 27.27
C LEU A 269 18.89 20.44 28.09
N ALA A 270 19.30 20.16 29.33
CA ALA A 270 18.59 19.26 30.23
C ALA A 270 17.17 19.75 30.54
N ALA A 271 17.01 21.05 30.82
CA ALA A 271 15.70 21.67 31.03
C ALA A 271 14.83 21.62 29.76
N ALA A 272 15.42 21.88 28.59
CA ALA A 272 14.70 21.79 27.31
C ALA A 272 14.21 20.36 27.02
N LEU A 273 15.07 19.35 27.20
CA LEU A 273 14.72 17.93 27.03
C LEU A 273 13.62 17.49 28.01
N MET A 274 13.69 17.94 29.26
CA MET A 274 12.66 17.65 30.27
C MET A 274 11.33 18.33 29.93
N GLN A 275 11.36 19.57 29.46
CA GLN A 275 10.16 20.28 29.02
C GLN A 275 9.51 19.60 27.82
N ILE A 276 10.31 19.19 26.83
CA ILE A 276 9.82 18.48 25.64
C ILE A 276 9.21 17.13 26.04
N GLY A 277 9.93 16.33 26.83
CA GLY A 277 9.52 14.98 27.19
C GLY A 277 8.41 14.94 28.23
N GLY A 278 8.66 15.51 29.42
CA GLY A 278 7.74 15.46 30.55
C GLY A 278 6.64 16.52 30.47
N GLY A 279 6.99 17.75 30.11
CA GLY A 279 6.05 18.87 30.10
C GLY A 279 5.08 18.85 28.92
N SER A 280 5.55 18.48 27.74
CA SER A 280 4.76 18.53 26.50
C SER A 280 4.35 17.14 26.02
N ALA A 281 5.31 16.26 25.73
CA ALA A 281 5.01 14.95 25.14
C ALA A 281 4.12 14.12 26.07
N LEU A 282 4.54 13.79 27.28
CA LEU A 282 3.70 12.99 28.19
C LEU A 282 2.33 13.63 28.50
N ALA A 283 2.24 14.97 28.51
CA ALA A 283 0.96 15.67 28.68
C ALA A 283 -0.01 15.48 27.50
N LEU A 284 0.52 15.34 26.28
CA LEU A 284 -0.28 15.06 25.08
C LEU A 284 -0.75 13.60 24.97
N MET A 285 -0.33 12.72 25.88
CA MET A 285 -0.67 11.30 25.85
C MET A 285 -2.18 11.07 25.85
N VAL A 286 -2.90 11.69 26.79
CA VAL A 286 -4.34 11.53 26.95
C VAL A 286 -5.12 12.18 25.79
N PRO A 287 -4.83 13.42 25.36
CA PRO A 287 -5.46 14.01 24.18
C PRO A 287 -5.26 13.20 22.90
N VAL A 288 -4.05 12.70 22.63
CA VAL A 288 -3.76 11.88 21.44
C VAL A 288 -4.53 10.56 21.51
N LEU A 289 -4.50 9.87 22.65
CA LEU A 289 -5.26 8.64 22.85
C LEU A 289 -6.75 8.85 22.57
N ALA A 290 -7.35 9.88 23.18
CA ALA A 290 -8.77 10.19 23.01
C ALA A 290 -9.11 10.57 21.56
N GLY A 291 -8.28 11.41 20.94
CA GLY A 291 -8.47 11.84 19.55
C GLY A 291 -8.43 10.67 18.57
N TYR A 292 -7.47 9.74 18.72
CA TYR A 292 -7.37 8.58 17.82
C TYR A 292 -8.38 7.47 18.12
N ILE A 293 -8.94 7.40 19.33
CA ILE A 293 -10.13 6.60 19.60
C ILE A 293 -11.34 7.19 18.87
N ALA A 294 -11.54 8.51 18.95
CA ALA A 294 -12.63 9.20 18.26
C ALA A 294 -12.50 9.08 16.73
N PHE A 295 -11.29 9.26 16.20
CA PHE A 295 -10.96 8.99 14.80
C PHE A 295 -11.31 7.57 14.40
N SER A 296 -11.02 6.59 15.25
CA SER A 296 -11.36 5.20 14.94
C SER A 296 -12.86 4.92 14.97
N ILE A 297 -13.70 5.79 15.52
CA ILE A 297 -15.17 5.59 15.57
C ILE A 297 -15.86 6.39 14.48
N ALA A 298 -15.39 7.61 14.21
CA ALA A 298 -16.07 8.59 13.37
C ALA A 298 -15.22 9.07 12.17
N ASP A 299 -14.08 8.42 11.90
CA ASP A 299 -13.10 8.81 10.88
C ASP A 299 -12.63 10.27 11.08
N ARG A 300 -12.28 11.00 10.02
CA ARG A 300 -11.85 12.41 10.05
C ARG A 300 -12.78 13.33 10.86
N PRO A 301 -14.12 13.23 10.78
CA PRO A 301 -15.03 13.95 11.67
C PRO A 301 -14.77 13.75 13.18
N GLY A 302 -14.22 12.60 13.59
CA GLY A 302 -13.86 12.35 15.00
C GLY A 302 -12.71 13.23 15.52
N LEU A 303 -11.96 13.89 14.64
CA LEU A 303 -10.84 14.79 14.99
C LEU A 303 -11.18 16.27 14.86
N THR A 304 -12.34 16.61 14.31
CA THR A 304 -12.76 18.00 14.17
C THR A 304 -13.22 18.56 15.52
N PRO A 305 -12.94 19.84 15.84
CA PRO A 305 -13.51 20.48 17.02
C PRO A 305 -15.05 20.43 16.94
N ALA A 306 -15.67 20.01 18.03
CA ALA A 306 -17.12 20.03 18.20
C ALA A 306 -17.65 21.47 18.37
#